data_AF-A0AAE2BR02-F1
#
_entry.id   AF-A0AAE2BR02-F1
#
_cell.length_a   1.000
_cell.length_b   1.000
_cell.length_c   1.000
_cell.angle_alpha   90.00
_cell.angle_beta   90.00
_cell.angle_gamma   90.00
#
_symmetry.space_group_name_H-M   'P 1'
#
loop_
_entity.id
_entity.type
_entity.pdbx_description
1 polymer ?
#
loop_
_entity_poly.entity_id
_entity_poly.type
_entity_poly.pdbx_seq_one_letter_code
_entity_poly.pdbx_strand_id
1 'polypeptide(L)'
;MNKTSQVTLSGLLNFIDGLWSACGGERLIIFTTNYVEKLDPALIRRGRMDMRIELSYCGFEAFKFLAKNYLGIDSHELFETVRQLLEETKMTPADVAENLMPKSGSDDAETCLRRLMKALEEAKEEQKQKAEQLAKEEERKEEKRDRKLCRSSSIRE
;
A
#
# COMPACT_ATOMS: atom_id res chain seq x y z
N MET A 1 -4.00 -1.25 -39.90
CA MET A 1 -3.95 -0.59 -38.57
C MET A 1 -4.52 -1.56 -37.56
N ASN A 2 -3.67 -2.28 -36.82
CA ASN A 2 -4.13 -3.20 -35.77
C ASN A 2 -4.76 -2.38 -34.65
N LYS A 3 -6.09 -2.40 -34.54
CA LYS A 3 -6.78 -2.04 -33.31
C LYS A 3 -6.34 -3.10 -32.29
N THR A 4 -5.41 -2.75 -31.40
CA THR A 4 -5.18 -3.53 -30.20
C THR A 4 -6.53 -3.68 -29.51
N SER A 5 -7.02 -4.91 -29.37
CA SER A 5 -8.26 -5.22 -28.67
C SER A 5 -8.09 -4.78 -27.23
N GLN A 6 -8.53 -3.56 -26.95
CA GLN A 6 -8.40 -2.93 -25.65
C GLN A 6 -9.38 -3.63 -24.71
N VAL A 7 -8.86 -4.53 -23.88
CA VAL A 7 -9.65 -5.14 -22.82
C VAL A 7 -10.00 -4.02 -21.84
N THR A 8 -11.29 -3.69 -21.75
CA THR A 8 -11.77 -2.73 -20.76
C THR A 8 -12.01 -3.48 -19.45
N LEU A 9 -11.76 -2.80 -18.33
CA LEU A 9 -12.09 -3.33 -17.01
C LEU A 9 -13.57 -3.77 -16.98
N SER A 10 -14.48 -2.93 -17.47
CA SER A 10 -15.91 -3.26 -17.61
C SER A 10 -16.16 -4.54 -18.43
N GLY A 11 -15.45 -4.74 -19.54
CA GLY A 11 -15.57 -5.95 -20.38
C GLY A 11 -15.11 -7.22 -19.67
N LEU A 12 -13.98 -7.17 -18.97
CA LEU A 12 -13.49 -8.28 -18.16
C LEU A 12 -14.48 -8.66 -17.04
N LEU A 13 -15.11 -7.67 -16.43
CA LEU A 13 -16.01 -7.87 -15.31
C LEU A 13 -17.38 -8.41 -15.74
N ASN A 14 -17.92 -7.93 -16.86
CA ASN A 14 -19.14 -8.50 -17.43
C ASN A 14 -18.95 -9.97 -17.82
N PHE A 15 -17.75 -10.34 -18.27
CA PHE A 15 -17.41 -11.74 -18.52
C PHE A 15 -17.41 -12.57 -17.23
N ILE A 16 -16.85 -12.04 -16.14
CA ILE A 16 -16.89 -12.68 -14.81
C ILE A 16 -18.32 -12.86 -14.30
N ASP A 17 -19.20 -11.86 -14.47
CA ASP A 17 -20.63 -11.98 -14.12
C ASP A 17 -21.30 -13.14 -14.87
N GLY A 18 -20.92 -13.36 -16.14
CA GLY A 18 -21.37 -14.50 -16.94
C GLY A 18 -20.87 -15.84 -16.36
N LEU A 19 -19.61 -15.89 -15.92
CA LEU A 19 -19.04 -17.07 -15.26
C LEU A 19 -19.72 -17.39 -13.91
N TRP A 20 -20.11 -16.36 -13.17
CA TRP A 20 -20.84 -16.49 -11.90
C TRP A 20 -22.21 -17.13 -12.09
N SER A 21 -22.87 -16.85 -13.23
CA SER A 21 -24.24 -17.30 -13.51
C SER A 21 -24.32 -18.66 -14.23
N ALA A 22 -23.26 -19.05 -14.96
CA ALA A 22 -23.33 -20.14 -15.93
C ALA A 22 -22.85 -21.53 -15.43
N CYS A 23 -22.38 -21.66 -14.19
CA CYS A 23 -21.68 -22.87 -13.74
C CYS A 23 -22.25 -23.45 -12.45
N GLY A 24 -22.87 -24.63 -12.52
CA GLY A 24 -23.41 -25.37 -11.37
C GLY A 24 -22.37 -26.04 -10.46
N GLY A 25 -21.17 -25.46 -10.33
CA GLY A 25 -20.11 -25.95 -9.44
C GLY A 25 -19.56 -24.83 -8.56
N GLU A 26 -19.14 -25.17 -7.35
CA GLU A 26 -18.56 -24.23 -6.38
C GLU A 26 -17.20 -23.70 -6.89
N ARG A 27 -17.05 -22.37 -6.98
CA ARG A 27 -15.80 -21.72 -7.42
C ARG A 27 -15.43 -20.58 -6.47
N LEU A 28 -14.16 -20.50 -6.11
CA LEU A 28 -13.58 -19.36 -5.38
C LEU A 28 -12.79 -18.49 -6.37
N ILE A 29 -13.12 -17.21 -6.46
CA ILE A 29 -12.42 -16.23 -7.30
C ILE A 29 -11.76 -15.20 -6.40
N ILE A 30 -10.44 -15.02 -6.57
CA ILE A 30 -9.65 -14.06 -5.80
C ILE A 30 -9.22 -12.92 -6.72
N PHE A 31 -9.47 -11.69 -6.27
CA PHE A 31 -9.03 -10.47 -6.93
C PHE A 31 -8.05 -9.71 -6.04
N THR A 32 -7.04 -9.11 -6.65
CA THR A 32 -6.11 -8.20 -5.98
C THR A 32 -6.12 -6.86 -6.70
N THR A 33 -6.16 -5.77 -5.94
CA THR A 33 -6.05 -4.41 -6.47
C THR A 33 -5.35 -3.53 -5.46
N ASN A 34 -4.53 -2.60 -5.94
CA ASN A 34 -3.96 -1.53 -5.12
C ASN A 34 -4.89 -0.30 -5.04
N TYR A 35 -5.94 -0.25 -5.88
CA TYR A 35 -6.82 0.91 -6.06
C TYR A 35 -8.27 0.44 -6.07
N VAL A 36 -8.83 0.17 -4.89
CA VAL A 36 -10.21 -0.31 -4.75
C VAL A 36 -11.24 0.76 -5.15
N GLU A 37 -10.89 2.04 -5.00
CA GLU A 37 -11.69 3.21 -5.34
C GLU A 37 -11.88 3.41 -6.85
N LYS A 38 -11.03 2.78 -7.68
CA LYS A 38 -11.14 2.81 -9.15
C LYS A 38 -12.01 1.68 -9.70
N LEU A 39 -12.43 0.74 -8.85
CA LEU A 39 -13.33 -0.33 -9.25
C LEU A 39 -14.77 0.19 -9.36
N ASP A 40 -15.53 -0.36 -10.30
CA ASP A 40 -16.95 -0.05 -10.43
C ASP A 40 -17.70 -0.49 -9.15
N PRO A 41 -18.44 0.42 -8.49
CA PRO A 41 -19.21 0.11 -7.29
C PRO A 41 -20.21 -1.04 -7.45
N ALA A 42 -20.60 -1.42 -8.67
CA ALA A 42 -21.46 -2.56 -8.94
C ALA A 42 -20.79 -3.91 -8.64
N LEU A 43 -19.47 -4.00 -8.79
CA LEU A 43 -18.69 -5.24 -8.62
C LEU A 43 -18.47 -5.57 -7.16
N ILE A 44 -18.24 -4.53 -6.37
CA ILE A 44 -17.92 -4.66 -4.95
C ILE A 44 -19.19 -4.99 -4.13
N ARG A 45 -20.37 -5.09 -4.77
CA ARG A 45 -21.62 -5.41 -4.09
C ARG A 45 -21.61 -6.87 -3.60
N ARG A 46 -22.39 -7.10 -2.54
CA ARG A 46 -22.68 -8.45 -2.05
C ARG A 46 -23.35 -9.28 -3.16
N GLY A 47 -22.97 -10.55 -3.26
CA GLY A 47 -23.30 -11.49 -4.34
C GLY A 47 -22.24 -11.59 -5.45
N ARG A 48 -21.19 -10.77 -5.41
CA ARG A 48 -20.08 -10.76 -6.39
C ARG A 48 -18.71 -10.67 -5.71
N MET A 49 -18.51 -9.69 -4.84
CA MET A 49 -17.29 -9.57 -4.04
C MET A 49 -17.68 -9.50 -2.57
N ASP A 50 -17.95 -10.67 -2.00
CA ASP A 50 -18.48 -10.81 -0.65
C ASP A 50 -17.44 -10.63 0.45
N MET A 51 -16.20 -11.03 0.18
CA MET A 51 -15.08 -10.92 1.11
C MET A 51 -14.07 -9.88 0.65
N ARG A 52 -13.73 -8.96 1.57
CA ARG A 52 -12.70 -7.94 1.36
C ARG A 52 -11.66 -8.06 2.45
N ILE A 53 -10.41 -8.24 2.05
CA ILE A 53 -9.25 -8.31 2.93
C ILE A 53 -8.33 -7.17 2.54
N GLU A 54 -8.13 -6.24 3.47
CA GLU A 54 -7.13 -5.19 3.31
C GLU A 54 -5.77 -5.71 3.76
N LEU A 55 -4.77 -5.61 2.88
CA LEU A 55 -3.38 -5.94 3.19
C LEU A 55 -2.65 -4.64 3.54
N SER A 56 -2.63 -4.31 4.83
CA SER A 56 -2.05 -3.07 5.34
C SER A 56 -0.52 -3.11 5.44
N TYR A 57 0.07 -2.00 5.91
CA TYR A 57 1.48 -1.93 6.28
C TYR A 57 1.85 -2.90 7.41
N CYS A 58 3.15 -3.14 7.57
CA CYS A 58 3.69 -4.08 8.54
C CYS A 58 3.48 -3.57 9.97
N GLY A 59 2.55 -4.21 10.70
CA GLY A 59 2.39 -4.00 12.13
C GLY A 59 3.38 -4.86 12.94
N PHE A 60 3.44 -4.61 14.24
CA PHE A 60 4.37 -5.30 15.13
C PHE A 60 4.18 -6.83 15.18
N GLU A 61 2.94 -7.32 15.13
CA GLU A 61 2.66 -8.76 15.12
C GLU A 61 3.11 -9.44 13.82
N ALA A 62 2.98 -8.75 12.68
CA ALA A 62 3.54 -9.22 11.41
C ALA A 62 5.08 -9.24 11.46
N PHE A 63 5.69 -8.19 12.02
CA PHE A 63 7.13 -8.16 12.27
C PHE A 63 7.61 -9.35 13.13
N LYS A 64 6.95 -9.65 14.25
CA LYS A 64 7.30 -10.80 15.10
C LYS A 64 7.26 -12.11 14.32
N PHE A 65 6.23 -12.28 13.49
CA PHE A 65 6.11 -13.46 12.64
C PHE A 65 7.27 -13.56 11.65
N LEU A 66 7.66 -12.44 11.02
CA LEU A 66 8.82 -12.39 10.12
C LEU A 66 10.14 -12.63 10.88
N ALA A 67 10.32 -12.05 12.07
CA ALA A 67 11.50 -12.26 12.90
C ALA A 67 11.64 -13.73 13.33
N LYS A 68 10.54 -14.37 13.73
CA LYS A 68 10.52 -15.80 14.03
C LYS A 68 10.88 -16.63 12.80
N ASN A 69 10.31 -16.33 11.65
CA ASN A 69 10.50 -17.13 10.43
C ASN A 69 11.90 -16.99 9.82
N TYR A 70 12.47 -15.78 9.79
CA TYR A 70 13.76 -15.52 9.14
C TYR A 70 14.95 -15.64 10.09
N LEU A 71 14.77 -15.27 11.35
CA LEU A 71 15.86 -15.19 12.33
C LEU A 71 15.73 -16.22 13.47
N GLY A 72 14.58 -16.92 13.56
CA GLY A 72 14.37 -17.92 14.61
C GLY A 72 14.19 -17.33 16.01
N ILE A 73 13.90 -16.03 16.12
CA ILE A 73 13.78 -15.33 17.41
C ILE A 73 12.33 -14.95 17.71
N ASP A 74 11.92 -15.16 18.96
CA ASP A 74 10.60 -14.74 19.46
C ASP A 74 10.68 -13.47 20.33
N SER A 75 11.88 -13.10 20.78
CA SER A 75 12.15 -11.91 21.58
C SER A 75 13.57 -11.39 21.39
N HIS A 76 13.74 -10.07 21.40
CA HIS A 76 15.04 -9.40 21.41
C HIS A 76 14.91 -8.06 22.13
N GLU A 77 15.99 -7.55 22.72
CA GLU A 77 16.03 -6.23 23.37
C GLU A 77 15.64 -5.07 22.44
N LEU A 78 15.77 -5.26 21.12
CA LEU A 78 15.50 -4.25 20.10
C LEU A 78 14.05 -4.28 19.62
N PHE A 79 13.23 -5.26 20.03
CA PHE A 79 11.86 -5.40 19.56
C PHE A 79 11.00 -4.21 19.98
N GLU A 80 11.19 -3.67 21.18
CA GLU A 80 10.41 -2.51 21.63
C GLU A 80 10.76 -1.24 20.83
N THR A 81 12.03 -1.06 20.47
CA THR A 81 12.44 0.05 19.60
C THR A 81 11.86 -0.12 18.19
N VAL A 82 11.91 -1.34 17.63
CA VAL A 82 11.30 -1.63 16.32
C VAL A 82 9.78 -1.43 16.35
N ARG A 83 9.11 -1.80 17.45
CA ARG A 83 7.67 -1.55 17.65
C ARG A 83 7.36 -0.06 17.52
N GLN A 84 8.07 0.79 18.27
CA GLN A 84 7.87 2.24 18.25
C GLN A 84 8.10 2.81 16.83
N LEU A 85 9.16 2.37 16.16
CA LEU A 85 9.46 2.83 14.80
C LEU A 85 8.40 2.40 13.77
N LEU A 86 7.85 1.20 13.88
CA LEU A 86 6.76 0.70 13.02
C LEU A 86 5.43 1.41 13.27
N GLU A 87 5.18 1.87 14.50
CA GLU A 87 3.97 2.67 14.81
C GLU A 87 4.04 4.07 14.18
N GLU A 88 5.25 4.63 14.06
CA GLU A 88 5.45 5.97 13.50
C GLU A 88 5.70 5.98 11.99
N THR A 89 6.04 4.83 11.39
CA THR A 89 6.50 4.74 10.01
C THR A 89 5.74 3.69 9.22
N LYS A 90 5.24 4.07 8.05
CA LYS A 90 4.58 3.12 7.14
C LYS A 90 5.61 2.36 6.30
N MET A 91 5.80 1.08 6.58
CA MET A 91 6.68 0.19 5.79
C MET A 91 5.93 -1.09 5.40
N THR A 92 6.14 -1.61 4.19
CA THR A 92 5.42 -2.82 3.75
C THR A 92 6.03 -4.08 4.39
N PRO A 93 5.26 -5.16 4.58
CA PRO A 93 5.80 -6.43 5.07
C PRO A 93 6.97 -6.97 4.21
N ALA A 94 6.95 -6.70 2.90
CA ALA A 94 8.01 -7.08 1.99
C ALA A 94 9.32 -6.31 2.28
N ASP A 95 9.23 -5.00 2.49
CA ASP A 95 10.39 -4.16 2.83
C ASP A 95 10.96 -4.54 4.21
N VAL A 96 10.10 -4.85 5.18
CA VAL A 96 10.53 -5.36 6.49
C VAL A 96 11.25 -6.71 6.33
N ALA A 97 10.69 -7.64 5.54
CA ALA A 97 11.31 -8.94 5.29
C ALA A 97 12.70 -8.80 4.62
N GLU A 98 12.83 -7.93 3.63
CA GLU A 98 14.11 -7.64 2.96
C GLU A 98 15.19 -7.16 3.94
N ASN A 99 14.78 -6.37 4.95
CA ASN A 99 15.69 -5.91 6.00
C ASN A 99 15.95 -6.94 7.09
N LEU A 100 15.10 -7.96 7.26
CA LEU A 100 15.30 -9.04 8.22
C LEU A 100 16.02 -10.26 7.66
N MET A 101 15.99 -10.50 6.36
CA MET A 101 16.63 -11.65 5.75
C MET A 101 18.17 -11.56 5.86
N PRO A 102 18.86 -12.54 6.46
CA PRO A 102 20.33 -12.57 6.48
C PRO A 102 20.90 -12.46 5.07
N LYS A 103 21.78 -11.48 4.82
CA LYS A 103 22.40 -11.26 3.49
C LYS A 103 23.76 -11.93 3.39
N SER A 104 24.36 -12.27 4.52
CA SER A 104 25.62 -13.00 4.61
C SER A 104 25.52 -14.12 5.66
N GLY A 105 26.38 -15.12 5.56
CA GLY A 105 26.45 -16.21 6.56
C GLY A 105 26.91 -15.78 7.95
N SER A 106 27.37 -14.53 8.09
CA SER A 106 27.76 -13.92 9.37
C SER A 106 26.71 -12.96 9.94
N ASP A 107 25.62 -12.69 9.22
CA ASP A 107 24.57 -11.81 9.72
C ASP A 107 23.81 -12.52 10.86
N ASP A 108 24.01 -12.03 12.08
CA ASP A 108 23.22 -12.44 13.23
C ASP A 108 21.89 -11.65 13.32
N ALA A 109 21.05 -12.07 14.26
CA ALA A 109 19.74 -11.45 14.46
C ALA A 109 19.87 -9.96 14.82
N GLU A 110 20.88 -9.60 15.61
CA GLU A 110 21.12 -8.21 16.00
C GLU A 110 21.47 -7.33 14.80
N THR A 111 22.36 -7.80 13.91
CA THR A 111 22.74 -7.10 12.67
C THR A 111 21.52 -6.87 11.78
N CYS A 112 20.67 -7.89 11.62
CA CYS A 112 19.44 -7.78 10.82
C CYS A 112 18.44 -6.78 11.42
N LEU A 113 18.25 -6.80 12.74
CA LEU A 113 17.37 -5.87 13.44
C LEU A 113 17.89 -4.42 13.37
N ARG A 114 19.20 -4.22 13.53
CA ARG A 114 19.82 -2.88 13.39
C ARG A 114 19.67 -2.33 11.98
N ARG A 115 19.78 -3.18 10.96
CA ARG A 115 19.52 -2.79 9.56
C ARG A 115 18.06 -2.37 9.36
N LEU A 116 17.10 -3.13 9.91
CA LEU A 116 15.69 -2.75 9.87
C LEU A 116 15.45 -1.41 10.58
N MET A 117 16.03 -1.20 11.76
CA MET A 117 15.89 0.07 12.49
C MET A 117 16.37 1.25 11.64
N LYS A 118 17.55 1.14 11.04
CA LYS A 118 18.09 2.17 10.16
C LYS A 118 17.15 2.46 8.98
N ALA A 119 16.64 1.41 8.34
CA ALA A 119 15.70 1.57 7.22
C ALA A 119 14.38 2.23 7.64
N LEU A 120 13.90 1.94 8.86
CA LEU A 120 12.70 2.59 9.41
C LEU A 120 12.94 4.07 9.72
N GLU A 121 14.10 4.42 10.29
CA GLU A 121 14.46 5.83 10.53
C GLU A 121 14.59 6.63 9.23
N GLU A 122 15.21 6.06 8.21
CA GLU A 122 15.31 6.66 6.87
C GLU A 122 13.92 6.84 6.24
N ALA A 123 13.08 5.81 6.30
CA ALA A 123 11.71 5.87 5.78
C ALA A 123 10.84 6.91 6.53
N LYS A 124 11.04 7.08 7.83
CA LYS A 124 10.34 8.09 8.63
C LYS A 124 10.68 9.50 8.17
N GLU A 125 11.96 9.78 7.96
CA GLU A 125 12.43 11.09 7.48
C GLU A 125 11.94 11.36 6.06
N GLU A 126 11.98 10.35 5.16
CA GLU A 126 11.41 10.49 3.82
C GLU A 126 9.91 10.79 3.83
N GLN A 127 9.14 10.16 4.73
CA GLN A 127 7.69 10.39 4.84
C GLN A 127 7.40 11.81 5.31
N LYS A 128 8.16 12.33 6.27
CA LYS A 128 8.06 13.71 6.73
C LYS A 128 8.36 14.69 5.60
N GLN A 129 9.45 14.47 4.85
CA GLN A 129 9.81 15.31 3.71
C GLN A 129 8.74 15.29 2.61
N LYS A 130 8.21 14.10 2.27
CA LYS A 130 7.13 13.95 1.29
C LYS A 130 5.85 14.68 1.75
N ALA A 131 5.49 14.59 3.03
CA ALA A 131 4.34 15.29 3.59
C ALA A 131 4.51 16.83 3.51
N GLU A 132 5.69 17.35 3.86
CA GLU A 132 5.99 18.78 3.74
C GLU A 132 5.97 19.27 2.30
N GLN A 133 6.49 18.48 1.35
CA GLN A 133 6.45 18.79 -0.08
C GLN A 133 5.02 18.81 -0.61
N LEU A 134 4.20 17.83 -0.24
CA LEU A 134 2.79 17.76 -0.62
C LEU A 134 2.01 18.96 -0.10
N ALA A 135 2.19 19.32 1.18
CA ALA A 135 1.55 20.51 1.77
C ALA A 135 1.89 21.80 1.01
N LYS A 136 3.18 22.02 0.71
CA LYS A 136 3.63 23.18 -0.09
C LYS A 136 3.07 23.17 -1.50
N GLU A 137 2.90 22.00 -2.12
CA GLU A 137 2.31 21.90 -3.45
C GLU A 137 0.80 22.20 -3.44
N GLU A 138 0.08 21.76 -2.42
CA GLU A 138 -1.34 22.09 -2.23
C GLU A 138 -1.55 23.59 -1.99
N GLU A 139 -0.79 24.21 -1.08
CA GLU A 139 -0.82 25.66 -0.84
C GLU A 139 -0.58 26.44 -2.14
N ARG A 140 0.44 26.04 -2.93
CA ARG A 140 0.74 26.69 -4.21
C ARG A 140 -0.36 26.47 -5.26
N LYS A 141 -1.08 25.35 -5.22
CA LYS A 141 -2.24 25.10 -6.10
C LYS A 141 -3.43 25.96 -5.70
N GLU A 142 -3.65 26.14 -4.40
CA GLU A 142 -4.71 26.98 -3.84
C GLU A 142 -4.48 28.46 -4.17
N GLU A 143 -3.28 29.00 -3.93
CA GLU A 143 -2.92 30.38 -4.31
C GLU A 143 -3.10 30.66 -5.82
N LYS A 144 -2.75 29.69 -6.68
CA LYS A 144 -2.95 29.80 -8.12
C LYS A 144 -4.43 29.78 -8.50
N ARG A 145 -5.26 29.04 -7.76
CA ARG A 145 -6.70 28.96 -7.96
C ARG A 145 -7.36 30.28 -7.57
N ASP A 146 -6.95 30.87 -6.45
CA ASP A 146 -7.45 32.16 -5.96
C ASP A 146 -7.05 33.32 -6.87
N ARG A 147 -5.79 33.36 -7.35
CA ARG A 147 -5.34 34.36 -8.33
C ARG A 147 -6.10 34.27 -9.66
N LYS A 148 -6.45 33.06 -10.11
CA LYS A 148 -7.28 32.87 -11.32
C LYS A 148 -8.72 33.34 -11.09
N LEU A 149 -9.29 33.07 -9.92
CA LEU A 149 -10.63 33.51 -9.55
C LEU A 149 -10.71 35.04 -9.52
N CYS A 150 -9.77 35.71 -8.83
CA CYS A 150 -9.72 37.18 -8.72
C CYS A 150 -9.55 37.89 -10.09
N ARG A 151 -8.75 37.32 -11.01
CA ARG A 151 -8.58 37.85 -12.38
C ARG A 151 -9.83 37.70 -13.25
N SER A 152 -10.66 36.67 -13.02
CA SER A 152 -11.88 36.45 -13.79
C SER A 152 -13.01 37.43 -13.42
N SER A 153 -12.99 37.95 -12.18
CA SER A 153 -13.92 38.95 -11.67
C SER A 153 -13.60 40.39 -12.11
N SER A 154 -12.33 40.74 -12.39
CA SER A 154 -11.95 42.08 -12.87
C SER A 154 -12.09 42.31 -14.39
N ILE A 155 -12.58 41.32 -15.16
CA ILE A 155 -12.80 41.44 -16.61
C ILE A 155 -14.30 41.69 -16.93
N ARG A 156 -15.16 41.82 -15.92
CA ARG A 156 -16.63 41.97 -16.06
C ARG A 156 -17.20 43.37 -15.76
N GLU A 157 -16.37 44.39 -15.57
CA GLU A 157 -16.76 45.81 -15.53
C GLU A 157 -16.19 46.55 -16.73
#